data_AF-A0A6B3CKL9-F1
#
_entry.id   AF-A0A6B3CKL9-F1
#
_cell.length_a   1.000
_cell.length_b   1.000
_cell.length_c   1.000
_cell.angle_alpha   90.00
_cell.angle_beta   90.00
_cell.angle_gamma   90.00
#
_symmetry.space_group_name_H-M   'P 1'
#
loop_
_entity.id
_entity.type
_entity.pdbx_description
1 polymer ?
#
loop_
_entity_poly.entity_id
_entity_poly.type
_entity_poly.pdbx_seq_one_letter_code
_entity_poly.pdbx_strand_id
1 'polypeptide(L)' 'YHVSVPVRSPWIEDVPGALVALAMWVLGSFLLRIYLTSTVEGPTIYGSLAAPVAVLLWIGVSAFAVLVGAAVNAAIDRV' A
#
# COMPACT_ATOMS: atom_id res chain seq x y z
N TYR A 1 26.43 7.96 19.64
CA TYR A 1 27.65 7.34 19.11
C TYR A 1 27.25 6.54 17.88
N HIS A 2 27.71 6.98 16.72
CA HIS A 2 27.18 6.71 15.38
C HIS A 2 27.88 5.51 14.71
N VAL A 3 28.37 4.56 15.53
CA VAL A 3 29.41 3.58 15.14
C VAL A 3 29.07 2.12 15.51
N SER A 4 27.87 1.85 16.02
CA SER A 4 27.58 0.58 16.73
C SER A 4 26.59 -0.37 16.04
N VAL A 5 26.12 -0.09 14.82
CA VAL A 5 25.43 -1.11 14.01
C VAL A 5 26.24 -1.32 12.72
N PRO A 6 26.93 -2.47 12.57
CA PRO A 6 27.94 -2.68 11.53
C PRO A 6 27.38 -3.25 10.22
N VAL A 7 26.07 -3.13 9.95
CA VAL A 7 25.51 -3.63 8.69
C VAL A 7 25.08 -2.45 7.83
N ARG A 8 25.84 -2.21 6.76
CA ARG A 8 25.30 -1.52 5.59
C ARG A 8 24.41 -2.56 4.91
N SER A 9 23.12 -2.61 5.23
CA SER A 9 22.20 -3.38 4.39
C SER A 9 22.27 -2.77 3.00
N PRO A 10 22.72 -3.50 1.97
CA PRO A 10 22.71 -2.99 0.61
C PRO A 10 21.26 -2.63 0.24
N TRP A 11 21.05 -1.45 -0.37
CA TRP A 11 19.75 -0.97 -0.86
C TRP A 11 18.95 -2.00 -1.68
N ILE A 12 19.63 -3.04 -2.19
CA ILE A 12 19.07 -4.16 -2.94
C ILE A 12 18.24 -5.12 -2.07
N GLU A 13 18.52 -5.24 -0.76
CA GLU A 13 17.73 -6.05 0.17
C GLU A 13 16.30 -5.51 0.34
N ASP A 14 16.12 -4.18 0.24
CA ASP A 14 14.80 -3.53 0.36
C ASP A 14 13.97 -3.55 -0.94
N VAL A 15 14.62 -3.79 -2.09
CA VAL A 15 13.98 -3.83 -3.42
C VAL A 15 12.86 -4.87 -3.53
N PRO A 16 13.01 -6.14 -3.08
CA PRO A 16 11.95 -7.13 -3.16
C PRO A 16 10.70 -6.75 -2.36
N GLY A 17 10.86 -6.21 -1.14
CA GLY A 17 9.73 -5.74 -0.33
C GLY A 17 9.02 -4.54 -0.98
N ALA A 18 9.79 -3.60 -1.52
CA ALA A 18 9.27 -2.43 -2.23
C ALA A 18 8.51 -2.81 -3.52
N LEU A 19 9.02 -3.78 -4.29
CA LEU A 19 8.34 -4.28 -5.49
C LEU A 19 6.98 -4.91 -5.16
N VAL A 20 6.92 -5.72 -4.10
CA VAL A 20 5.67 -6.34 -3.66
C VAL A 20 4.68 -5.28 -3.18
N ALA A 21 5.13 -4.30 -2.38
CA ALA A 21 4.29 -3.18 -1.97
C ALA A 21 3.74 -2.41 -3.18
N LEU A 22 4.59 -2.10 -4.16
CA LEU A 22 4.19 -1.33 -5.34
C LEU A 22 3.21 -2.11 -6.21
N ALA A 23 3.45 -3.40 -6.44
CA ALA A 23 2.53 -4.28 -7.17
C ALA A 23 1.16 -4.36 -6.48
N MET A 24 1.16 -4.58 -5.16
CA MET A 24 -0.06 -4.66 -4.37
C MET A 24 -0.80 -3.32 -4.32
N TRP A 25 -0.07 -2.21 -4.24
CA TRP A 25 -0.64 -0.87 -4.25
C TRP A 25 -1.31 -0.53 -5.58
N VAL A 26 -0.67 -0.86 -6.71
CA VAL A 26 -1.26 -0.68 -8.05
C VAL A 26 -2.51 -1.53 -8.20
N LEU A 27 -2.44 -2.81 -7.81
CA LEU A 27 -3.58 -3.72 -7.90
C LEU A 27 -4.74 -3.22 -7.03
N GLY A 28 -4.47 -2.85 -5.78
CA GLY A 28 -5.45 -2.34 -4.84
C GLY A 28 -6.09 -1.02 -5.31
N SER A 29 -5.29 -0.10 -5.85
CA SER A 29 -5.80 1.15 -6.44
C SER A 29 -6.69 0.90 -7.65
N PHE A 30 -6.34 -0.08 -8.49
CA PHE A 30 -7.15 -0.46 -9.65
C PHE A 30 -8.48 -1.10 -9.24
N LEU A 31 -8.45 -2.03 -8.28
CA LEU A 31 -9.67 -2.62 -7.71
C LEU A 31 -10.56 -1.56 -7.06
N LEU A 32 -9.98 -0.65 -6.29
CA LEU A 32 -10.71 0.43 -5.65
C LEU A 32 -11.37 1.34 -6.69
N ARG A 33 -10.67 1.66 -7.78
CA ARG A 33 -11.23 2.43 -8.88
C ARG A 33 -12.46 1.75 -9.46
N ILE A 34 -12.39 0.44 -9.76
CA ILE A 34 -13.52 -0.32 -10.30
C ILE A 34 -14.71 -0.28 -9.32
N TYR A 35 -14.45 -0.55 -8.04
CA TYR A 35 -15.47 -0.56 -7.00
C TYR A 35 -16.17 0.80 -6.85
N LEU A 36 -15.40 1.88 -6.88
CA LEU A 36 -15.95 3.24 -6.80
C LEU A 36 -16.74 3.60 -8.04
N THR A 37 -16.25 3.27 -9.25
CA THR A 37 -17.02 3.52 -10.48
C THR A 37 -18.33 2.76 -10.52
N SER A 38 -18.37 1.49 -10.08
CA SER A 38 -19.61 0.70 -10.08
C SER A 38 -20.61 1.16 -9.01
N THR A 39 -20.15 1.73 -7.91
CA THR A 39 -20.99 2.08 -6.75
C THR A 39 -21.45 3.54 -6.77
N VAL A 40 -20.64 4.44 -7.35
CA VAL A 40 -20.87 5.89 -7.30
C VAL A 40 -21.59 6.44 -8.55
N GLU A 41 -21.66 5.69 -9.66
CA GLU A 41 -22.33 6.12 -10.91
C GLU A 41 -23.88 6.22 -10.86
N GLY A 42 -24.50 6.21 -9.66
CA GLY A 42 -25.95 6.40 -9.48
C GLY A 42 -26.31 7.72 -8.77
N PRO A 43 -27.55 8.25 -8.97
CA PRO A 43 -28.05 9.40 -8.22
C PRO A 43 -28.29 8.99 -6.76
N THR A 44 -27.23 9.07 -5.95
CA THR A 44 -27.26 8.66 -4.54
C THR A 44 -27.19 9.89 -3.64
N ILE A 45 -28.02 9.88 -2.61
CA ILE A 45 -28.08 10.90 -1.55
C ILE A 45 -26.75 10.99 -0.75
N TYR A 46 -25.90 9.96 -0.90
CA TYR A 46 -24.59 9.82 -0.26
C TYR A 46 -23.43 10.36 -1.10
N GLY A 47 -23.68 10.99 -2.26
CA GLY A 47 -22.61 11.49 -3.14
C GLY A 47 -21.63 12.46 -2.47
N SER A 48 -22.08 13.27 -1.50
CA SER A 48 -21.22 14.16 -0.72
C SER A 48 -20.26 13.42 0.22
N LEU A 49 -20.65 12.25 0.73
CA LEU A 49 -19.83 11.38 1.56
C LEU A 49 -18.98 10.40 0.74
N ALA A 50 -19.32 10.17 -0.53
CA ALA A 50 -18.60 9.24 -1.40
C ALA A 50 -17.13 9.64 -1.59
N ALA A 51 -16.85 10.94 -1.76
CA ALA A 51 -15.49 11.43 -1.94
C ALA A 51 -14.57 11.17 -0.72
N PRO A 52 -14.92 11.58 0.52
CA PRO A 52 -14.07 11.29 1.68
C PRO A 52 -13.96 9.79 1.97
N VAL A 53 -15.02 9.00 1.76
CA VAL A 53 -14.97 7.53 1.91
C VAL A 53 -14.00 6.90 0.91
N ALA A 54 -14.02 7.36 -0.35
CA ALA A 54 -13.06 6.90 -1.37
C ALA A 54 -11.61 7.18 -0.94
N VAL A 55 -11.34 8.35 -0.37
CA VAL A 55 -10.00 8.71 0.14
C VAL A 55 -9.60 7.79 1.31
N LEU A 56 -10.51 7.54 2.26
CA LEU A 56 -10.23 6.63 3.39
C LEU A 56 -9.91 5.21 2.92
N LEU A 57 -10.68 4.68 1.96
CA LEU A 57 -10.41 3.37 1.36
C LEU A 57 -9.07 3.36 0.63
N TRP A 58 -8.74 4.42 -0.10
CA TRP A 58 -7.48 4.52 -0.84
C TRP A 58 -6.26 4.56 0.10
N ILE A 59 -6.34 5.33 1.19
CA ILE A 59 -5.29 5.36 2.21
C ILE A 59 -5.19 4.00 2.92
N GLY A 60 -6.32 3.34 3.21
CA GLY A 60 -6.33 2.01 3.84
C GLY A 60 -5.65 0.95 2.99
N VAL A 61 -5.97 0.91 1.69
CA VAL A 61 -5.29 0.03 0.73
C VAL A 61 -3.80 0.34 0.63
N SER A 62 -3.44 1.62 0.65
CA SER A 62 -2.03 2.05 0.59
C SER A 62 -1.24 1.63 1.83
N ALA A 63 -1.80 1.83 3.02
CA ALA A 63 -1.20 1.38 4.27
C ALA A 63 -1.03 -0.14 4.30
N PHE A 64 -2.05 -0.89 3.85
CA PHE A 64 -1.98 -2.34 3.77
C PHE A 64 -0.86 -2.81 2.82
N ALA A 65 -0.75 -2.22 1.63
CA ALA A 65 0.30 -2.56 0.67
C ALA A 65 1.71 -2.31 1.24
N VAL A 66 1.91 -1.20 1.95
CA VAL A 66 3.18 -0.88 2.63
C VAL A 66 3.49 -1.88 3.75
N LEU A 67 2.51 -2.22 4.59
CA LEU A 67 2.69 -3.21 5.66
C LEU A 67 3.08 -4.58 5.11
N VAL A 68 2.48 -5.00 4.00
CA VAL A 68 2.83 -6.26 3.33
C VAL A 68 4.26 -6.21 2.77
N GLY A 69 4.65 -5.13 2.09
CA GLY A 69 6.04 -4.98 1.62
C GLY A 69 7.06 -5.01 2.76
N ALA A 70 6.75 -4.34 3.88
CA ALA A 70 7.59 -4.39 5.08
C ALA A 70 7.67 -5.79 5.69
N ALA A 71 6.56 -6.54 5.71
CA ALA A 71 6.54 -7.92 6.18
C ALA A 71 7.37 -8.85 5.28
N VAL A 72 7.34 -8.64 3.97
CA VAL A 72 8.20 -9.36 3.01
C VAL A 72 9.66 -9.04 3.26
N ASN A 73 10.00 -7.76 3.45
CA ASN A 73 11.36 -7.35 3.78
C ASN A 73 11.87 -8.05 5.05
N ALA A 74 11.08 -7.99 6.12
CA ALA A 74 11.41 -8.63 7.39
C ALA A 74 11.50 -10.16 7.29
N ALA A 75 10.78 -10.79 6.35
CA ALA A 75 10.88 -12.22 6.10
C ALA A 75 12.17 -12.59 5.36
N ILE A 76 12.63 -11.74 4.44
CA ILE A 76 13.87 -11.92 3.68
C ILE A 76 15.09 -11.69 4.59
N ASP A 77 15.08 -10.64 5.40
CA ASP A 77 16.15 -10.33 6.38
C ASP A 77 16.36 -11.44 7.42
N ARG A 78 15.33 -12.28 7.64
CA ARG A 78 15.38 -13.37 8.62
C ARG A 78 15.96 -14.67 8.06
N VAL A 79 16.20 -14.77 6.75
CA VAL A 79 16.72 -15.94 6.05
C VAL A 79 18.22 -15.81 5.84
#